data_AF-A0A231VZV1-F1
#
_entry.id   AF-A0A231VZV1-F1
#
_cell.length_a   1.000
_cell.length_b   1.000
_cell.length_c   1.000
_cell.angle_alpha   90.00
_cell.angle_beta   90.00
_cell.angle_gamma   90.00
#
_symmetry.space_group_name_H-M   'P 1'
#
loop_
_entity.id
_entity.type
_entity.pdbx_description
1 polymer ?
#
loop_
_entity_poly.entity_id
_entity_poly.type
_entity_poly.pdbx_seq_one_letter_code
_entity_poly.pdbx_strand_id
1 'polypeptide(L)'
;MKHLFKLIILFPWFYFFSWIEKANRDSKFFSIFYYFYWFYIPLYALFSLAWTVISVLFFNIVLRNLTDIKLWGIWFLFILLAISMNRLTYFCFKKMLRLRRELGKSKSGRH
;
A
#
# COMPACT_ATOMS: atom_id res chain seq x y z
N MET A 1 0.02 17.65 14.91
CA MET A 1 -0.97 17.26 13.87
C MET A 1 -0.32 16.57 12.66
N LYS A 2 0.67 17.16 11.95
CA LYS A 2 1.30 16.54 10.75
C LYS A 2 1.93 15.15 10.98
N HIS A 3 2.52 14.91 12.16
CA HIS A 3 3.11 13.61 12.52
C HIS A 3 2.05 12.52 12.82
N LEU A 4 0.89 12.89 13.38
CA LEU A 4 -0.21 11.97 13.64
C LEU A 4 -0.83 11.46 12.34
N PHE A 5 -0.96 12.35 11.34
CA PHE A 5 -1.51 11.98 10.03
C PHE A 5 -0.62 10.97 9.28
N LYS A 6 0.71 11.12 9.37
CA LYS A 6 1.66 10.13 8.83
C LYS A 6 1.55 8.79 9.52
N LEU A 7 1.42 8.78 10.85
CA LEU A 7 1.25 7.55 11.63
C LEU A 7 -0.08 6.87 11.29
N ILE A 8 -1.17 7.59 11.12
CA ILE A 8 -2.48 7.01 10.76
C ILE A 8 -2.46 6.29 9.41
N ILE A 9 -1.65 6.75 8.45
CA ILE A 9 -1.55 6.11 7.14
C ILE A 9 -0.57 4.91 7.18
N LEU A 10 0.53 5.02 7.93
CA LEU A 10 1.56 3.98 8.01
C LEU A 10 1.23 2.87 9.01
N PHE A 11 0.50 3.16 10.07
CA PHE A 11 0.19 2.23 11.15
C PHE A 11 -0.69 1.04 10.70
N PRO A 12 -1.76 1.24 9.90
CA PRO A 12 -2.51 0.13 9.32
C PRO A 12 -1.63 -0.78 8.48
N TRP A 13 -0.62 -0.23 7.81
CA TRP A 13 0.31 -0.99 6.99
C TRP A 13 1.26 -1.85 7.84
N PHE A 14 1.91 -1.29 8.87
CA PHE A 14 2.75 -2.08 9.78
C PHE A 14 1.96 -3.16 10.52
N TYR A 15 0.74 -2.83 10.96
CA TYR A 15 -0.15 -3.78 11.62
C TYR A 15 -0.55 -4.92 10.69
N PHE A 16 -0.75 -4.67 9.39
CA PHE A 16 -1.09 -5.71 8.41
C PHE A 16 -0.06 -6.83 8.37
N PHE A 17 1.24 -6.50 8.38
CA PHE A 17 2.31 -7.51 8.33
C PHE A 17 2.37 -8.37 9.58
N SER A 18 2.19 -7.77 10.76
CA SER A 18 2.14 -8.52 12.02
C SER A 18 0.89 -9.39 12.11
N TRP A 19 -0.26 -8.82 11.74
CA TRP A 19 -1.55 -9.50 11.79
C TRP A 19 -1.63 -10.66 10.79
N ILE A 20 -1.21 -10.47 9.54
CA ILE A 20 -1.37 -11.51 8.51
C ILE A 20 -0.62 -12.80 8.86
N GLU A 21 0.46 -12.71 9.63
CA GLU A 21 1.31 -13.81 10.02
C GLU A 21 0.87 -14.48 11.34
N LYS A 22 0.36 -13.69 12.31
CA LYS A 22 -0.04 -14.20 13.64
C LYS A 22 -1.55 -14.41 13.84
N ALA A 23 -2.40 -13.94 12.93
CA ALA A 23 -3.84 -13.97 13.14
C ALA A 23 -4.43 -15.40 13.05
N ASN A 24 -5.20 -15.77 14.08
CA ASN A 24 -6.00 -16.98 14.09
C ASN A 24 -7.11 -16.89 13.01
N ARG A 25 -7.06 -17.79 12.02
CA ARG A 25 -7.93 -17.78 10.84
C ARG A 25 -9.39 -18.11 11.15
N ASP A 26 -9.66 -18.79 12.26
CA ASP A 26 -11.02 -19.20 12.68
C ASP A 26 -11.72 -18.15 13.55
N SER A 27 -11.03 -17.06 13.91
CA SER A 27 -11.59 -16.01 14.76
C SER A 27 -12.54 -15.09 13.99
N LYS A 28 -13.63 -14.67 14.62
CA LYS A 28 -14.55 -13.64 14.07
C LYS A 28 -13.82 -12.32 13.78
N PHE A 29 -12.81 -11.97 14.57
CA PHE A 29 -11.98 -10.80 14.35
C PHE A 29 -11.15 -10.91 13.07
N PHE A 30 -10.72 -12.12 12.69
CA PHE A 30 -9.96 -12.32 11.46
C PHE A 30 -10.77 -11.91 10.23
N SER A 31 -12.06 -12.25 10.19
CA SER A 31 -12.93 -11.86 9.08
C SER A 31 -13.10 -10.34 8.97
N ILE A 32 -13.28 -9.65 10.09
CA ILE A 32 -13.43 -8.18 10.13
C ILE A 32 -12.17 -7.50 9.57
N PHE A 33 -10.99 -7.87 10.08
CA PHE A 33 -9.72 -7.32 9.60
C PHE A 33 -9.44 -7.71 8.14
N TYR A 34 -9.78 -8.93 7.72
CA TYR A 34 -9.61 -9.37 6.35
C TYR A 34 -10.39 -8.46 5.37
N TYR A 35 -11.67 -8.21 5.63
CA TYR A 35 -12.49 -7.34 4.79
C TYR A 35 -12.04 -5.87 4.84
N PHE A 36 -11.66 -5.38 6.03
CA PHE A 36 -11.08 -4.04 6.17
C PHE A 36 -9.87 -3.86 5.26
N TYR A 37 -8.91 -4.79 5.33
CA TYR A 37 -7.71 -4.72 4.51
C TYR A 37 -8.00 -4.94 3.02
N TRP A 38 -8.99 -5.77 2.68
CA TRP A 38 -9.41 -6.00 1.31
C TRP A 38 -9.91 -4.72 0.63
N PHE A 39 -10.54 -3.80 1.37
CA PHE A 39 -10.92 -2.48 0.85
C PHE A 39 -9.78 -1.46 0.94
N TYR A 40 -9.00 -1.50 2.02
CA TYR A 40 -7.89 -0.57 2.26
C TYR A 40 -6.78 -0.67 1.22
N ILE A 41 -6.37 -1.89 0.82
CA ILE A 41 -5.25 -2.06 -0.12
C ILE A 41 -5.57 -1.46 -1.51
N PRO A 42 -6.72 -1.74 -2.14
CA PRO A 42 -7.11 -1.08 -3.40
C PRO A 42 -7.18 0.44 -3.29
N LEU A 43 -7.70 0.96 -2.18
CA LEU A 43 -7.78 2.41 -1.95
C LEU A 43 -6.38 3.03 -1.87
N TYR A 44 -5.45 2.34 -1.20
CA TYR A 44 -4.04 2.73 -1.15
C TYR A 44 -3.36 2.61 -2.54
N ALA A 45 -3.74 1.61 -3.35
CA ALA A 45 -3.27 1.47 -4.72
C ALA A 45 -3.70 2.65 -5.60
N LEU A 46 -4.96 3.09 -5.49
CA LEU A 46 -5.48 4.27 -6.19
C LEU A 46 -4.72 5.53 -5.77
N PHE A 47 -4.43 5.67 -4.47
CA PHE A 47 -3.63 6.79 -3.97
C PHE A 47 -2.20 6.76 -4.54
N SER A 48 -1.57 5.58 -4.62
CA SER A 48 -0.25 5.40 -5.24
C SER A 48 -0.25 5.73 -6.74
N LEU A 49 -1.33 5.39 -7.44
CA LEU A 49 -1.50 5.72 -8.86
C LEU A 49 -1.67 7.22 -9.06
N ALA A 50 -2.52 7.87 -8.25
CA ALA A 50 -2.68 9.33 -8.27
C ALA A 50 -1.34 10.05 -8.00
N TRP A 51 -0.55 9.55 -7.05
CA TRP A 51 0.77 10.09 -6.74
C TRP A 51 1.75 9.95 -7.91
N THR A 52 1.68 8.83 -8.64
CA THR A 52 2.48 8.60 -9.85
C THR A 52 2.12 9.62 -10.94
N VAL A 53 0.83 9.86 -11.16
CA VAL A 53 0.35 10.88 -12.12
C VAL A 53 0.85 12.27 -11.73
N ILE A 54 0.75 12.63 -10.45
CA ILE A 54 1.28 13.90 -9.93
C ILE A 54 2.80 14.01 -10.17
N SER A 55 3.56 12.94 -9.95
CA SER A 55 5.02 12.92 -10.19
C SER A 55 5.37 13.13 -11.66
N VAL A 56 4.58 12.57 -12.58
CA VAL A 56 4.74 12.78 -14.04
C VAL A 56 4.40 14.22 -14.42
N LEU A 57 3.32 14.80 -13.87
CA LEU A 57 2.98 16.21 -14.13
C LEU A 57 4.05 17.16 -13.58
N PHE A 58 4.61 16.85 -12.41
CA PHE A 58 5.67 17.63 -11.79
C PHE A 58 6.96 17.62 -12.61
N PHE A 59 7.22 16.55 -13.37
CA PHE A 59 8.38 16.46 -14.26
C PHE A 59 8.43 17.61 -15.28
N ASN A 60 7.28 18.05 -15.80
CA ASN A 60 7.23 19.18 -16.73
C ASN A 60 7.73 20.49 -16.10
N ILE A 61 7.51 20.68 -14.80
CA ILE A 61 8.00 21.85 -14.06
C ILE A 61 9.51 21.76 -13.87
N VAL A 62 10.02 20.57 -13.55
CA VAL A 62 11.46 20.30 -13.42
C VAL A 62 12.19 20.53 -14.74
N LEU A 63 11.63 20.08 -15.86
CA LEU A 63 12.19 20.30 -17.20
C LEU A 63 12.22 21.77 -17.61
N ARG A 64 11.31 22.61 -17.10
CA ARG A 64 11.31 24.04 -17.40
C ARG A 64 12.43 24.80 -16.68
N ASN A 65 12.87 24.29 -15.53
CA ASN A 65 13.93 24.87 -14.70
C ASN A 65 15.08 23.86 -14.48
N LEU A 66 15.76 23.48 -15.57
CA LEU A 66 16.81 22.45 -15.59
C LEU A 66 17.99 22.71 -14.65
N THR A 67 18.31 23.99 -14.38
CA THR A 67 19.46 24.39 -13.56
C THR A 67 19.21 24.28 -12.05
N ASP A 68 17.98 24.03 -11.62
CA ASP A 68 17.66 23.96 -10.20
C ASP A 68 17.80 22.52 -9.66
N ILE A 69 18.98 22.22 -9.13
CA ILE A 69 19.33 20.93 -8.52
C ILE A 69 18.37 20.58 -7.37
N LYS A 70 17.82 21.56 -6.66
CA LYS A 70 16.86 21.31 -5.57
C LYS A 70 15.56 20.72 -6.09
N LEU A 71 15.04 21.22 -7.22
CA LEU A 71 13.83 20.69 -7.85
C LEU A 71 14.03 19.28 -8.41
N TRP A 72 15.20 19.01 -8.99
CA TRP A 72 15.59 17.67 -9.42
C TRP A 72 15.64 16.68 -8.25
N GLY A 73 16.26 17.08 -7.13
CA GLY A 73 16.33 16.25 -5.91
C GLY A 73 14.95 15.95 -5.33
N ILE A 74 14.06 16.95 -5.30
CA ILE A 74 12.67 16.77 -4.86
C ILE A 74 11.93 15.81 -5.79
N TRP A 75 12.03 15.99 -7.12
CA TRP A 75 11.37 15.10 -8.08
C TRP A 75 11.86 13.66 -7.99
N PHE A 76 13.17 13.45 -7.83
CA PHE A 76 13.72 12.12 -7.62
C PHE A 76 13.18 11.46 -6.34
N LEU A 77 12.98 12.24 -5.27
CA LEU A 77 12.33 11.76 -4.05
C LEU A 77 10.89 11.31 -4.31
N PHE A 78 10.13 12.05 -5.12
CA PHE A 78 8.76 11.67 -5.50
C PHE A 78 8.73 10.34 -6.26
N ILE A 79 9.67 10.11 -7.19
CA ILE A 79 9.79 8.84 -7.92
C ILE A 79 10.10 7.69 -6.97
N LEU A 80 11.09 7.86 -6.09
CA LEU A 80 11.45 6.84 -5.11
C LEU A 80 10.26 6.49 -4.21
N LEU A 81 9.49 7.50 -3.81
CA LEU A 81 8.27 7.30 -3.01
C LEU A 81 7.23 6.49 -3.79
N ALA A 82 6.96 6.86 -5.05
CA ALA A 82 5.97 6.18 -5.89
C ALA A 82 6.33 4.71 -6.14
N ILE A 83 7.60 4.44 -6.49
CA ILE A 83 8.10 3.07 -6.70
C ILE A 83 7.97 2.25 -5.41
N SER A 84 8.37 2.83 -4.27
CA SER A 84 8.28 2.17 -2.98
C SER A 84 6.82 1.83 -2.63
N MET A 85 5.91 2.78 -2.78
CA MET A 85 4.48 2.57 -2.51
C MET A 85 3.87 1.51 -3.42
N ASN A 86 4.17 1.51 -4.72
CA ASN A 86 3.69 0.48 -5.65
C ASN A 86 4.21 -0.91 -5.28
N ARG A 87 5.50 -1.04 -4.95
CA ARG A 87 6.10 -2.31 -4.55
C ARG A 87 5.48 -2.86 -3.26
N LEU A 88 5.25 -2.00 -2.27
CA LEU A 88 4.62 -2.39 -1.01
C LEU A 88 3.17 -2.82 -1.22
N THR A 89 2.40 -2.04 -2.00
CA THR A 89 1.01 -2.36 -2.34
C THR A 89 0.90 -3.70 -3.04
N TYR A 90 1.77 -3.96 -4.02
CA TYR A 90 1.85 -5.23 -4.73
C TYR A 90 2.12 -6.41 -3.78
N PHE A 91 3.08 -6.25 -2.85
CA PHE A 91 3.40 -7.29 -1.88
C PHE A 91 2.21 -7.60 -0.96
N CYS A 92 1.51 -6.57 -0.47
CA CYS A 92 0.32 -6.73 0.34
C CYS A 92 -0.80 -7.45 -0.42
N PHE A 93 -1.04 -7.07 -1.69
CA PHE A 93 -1.99 -7.73 -2.58
C PHE A 93 -1.67 -9.22 -2.76
N LYS A 94 -0.39 -9.53 -3.01
CA LYS A 94 0.08 -10.91 -3.19
C LYS A 94 -0.18 -11.76 -1.95
N LYS A 95 0.13 -11.25 -0.75
CA LYS A 95 -0.16 -11.96 0.51
C LYS A 95 -1.67 -12.17 0.70
N MET A 96 -2.48 -11.16 0.37
CA MET A 96 -3.93 -11.23 0.54
C MET A 96 -4.62 -12.20 -0.44
N LEU A 97 -4.14 -12.30 -1.68
CA LEU A 97 -4.57 -13.31 -2.63
C LEU A 97 -4.19 -14.73 -2.18
N ARG A 98 -3.01 -14.89 -1.57
CA ARG A 98 -2.59 -16.17 -0.97
C ARG A 98 -3.54 -16.61 0.13
N LEU A 99 -3.89 -15.69 1.05
CA LEU A 99 -4.89 -15.93 2.08
C LEU A 99 -6.23 -16.37 1.51
N ARG A 100 -6.70 -15.70 0.45
CA ARG A 100 -7.98 -16.05 -0.19
C ARG A 100 -7.97 -17.50 -0.71
N ARG A 101 -6.85 -17.95 -1.28
CA ARG A 101 -6.67 -19.34 -1.73
C ARG A 101 -6.65 -20.32 -0.56
N GLU A 102 -5.97 -19.99 0.53
CA GLU A 102 -5.93 -20.82 1.75
C GLU A 102 -7.31 -20.98 2.38
N LEU A 103 -8.08 -19.89 2.49
CA LEU A 103 -9.46 -19.92 2.97
C LEU A 103 -10.39 -20.71 2.03
N GLY A 104 -10.22 -20.59 0.72
CA GLY A 104 -10.97 -21.36 -0.28
C GLY A 104 -10.70 -22.86 -0.18
N LYS A 105 -9.43 -23.26 0.02
CA LYS A 105 -9.06 -24.67 0.21
C LYS A 105 -9.59 -25.24 1.53
N SER A 106 -9.53 -24.48 2.63
CA SER A 106 -10.09 -24.90 3.93
C SER A 106 -11.59 -25.19 3.85
N LYS A 107 -12.36 -24.38 3.10
CA LYS A 107 -13.79 -24.64 2.88
C LYS A 107 -14.07 -25.84 1.97
N SER A 108 -13.22 -26.11 0.99
CA SER A 108 -13.41 -27.19 0.01
C SER A 108 -13.02 -28.59 0.51
N GLY A 109 -12.30 -28.70 1.64
CA GLY A 109 -11.90 -29.97 2.24
C GLY A 109 -12.87 -30.54 3.28
N ARG A 110 -14.00 -29.85 3.54
CA ARG A 110 -15.14 -30.42 4.29
C ARG A 110 -16.15 -30.98 3.29
N HIS A 111 -15.85 -32.14 2.75
CA HIS A 111 -16.82 -33.01 2.07
C HIS A 111 -16.45 -34.45 2.36
#